data_AF-A0A6L7SUQ7-F1
#
_entry.id   AF-A0A6L7SUQ7-F1
#
_cell.length_a   1.000
_cell.length_b   1.000
_cell.length_c   1.000
_cell.angle_alpha   90.00
_cell.angle_beta   90.00
_cell.angle_gamma   90.00
#
_symmetry.space_group_name_H-M   'P 1'
#
loop_
_entity.id
_entity.type
_entity.pdbx_description
1 polymer ?
#
loop_
_entity_poly.entity_id
_entity_poly.type
_entity_poly.pdbx_seq_one_letter_code
_entity_poly.pdbx_strand_id
1 'polypeptide(L)'
;MLPAWCDFQLLLEQASSRLNNEGLFVFSSFGPDTMNEVTRAWALVDDYQHVHRFVDMHDLGDAMLRSGLACPVVDTEWMNFLYPDYQTLARDLRAGGFSNIHHDRRKSLTGKALFARFMENFRRCVSENGGTISFEYIYGLGFIQDRSSVKVQPPQL
;
A
#
# COMPACT_ATOMS: atom_id res chain seq x y z
N MET A 1 7.89 6.22 0.99
CA MET A 1 6.59 5.58 0.71
C MET A 1 6.77 4.56 -0.40
N LEU A 2 6.36 3.33 -0.16
CA LEU A 2 6.50 2.22 -1.11
C LEU A 2 5.29 2.19 -2.05
N PRO A 3 5.51 2.09 -3.37
CA PRO A 3 4.41 2.05 -4.31
C PRO A 3 3.79 0.66 -4.38
N ALA A 4 2.48 0.59 -4.67
CA ALA A 4 1.69 -0.64 -4.71
C ALA A 4 2.21 -1.72 -5.66
N TRP A 5 2.94 -1.31 -6.71
CA TRP A 5 3.45 -2.20 -7.75
C TRP A 5 4.85 -2.74 -7.47
N CYS A 6 5.45 -2.40 -6.34
CA CYS A 6 6.75 -2.92 -5.95
C CYS A 6 6.62 -4.36 -5.45
N ASP A 7 7.52 -5.24 -5.90
CA ASP A 7 7.74 -6.52 -5.24
C ASP A 7 8.37 -6.24 -3.87
N PHE A 8 7.53 -6.20 -2.84
CA PHE A 8 7.92 -5.78 -1.50
C PHE A 8 8.92 -6.76 -0.87
N GLN A 9 8.76 -8.06 -1.11
CA GLN A 9 9.68 -9.07 -0.59
C GLN A 9 11.08 -8.87 -1.17
N LEU A 10 11.18 -8.73 -2.50
CA LEU A 10 12.45 -8.45 -3.16
C LEU A 10 13.07 -7.13 -2.66
N LEU A 11 12.27 -6.08 -2.52
CA LEU A 11 12.75 -4.79 -2.02
C LEU A 11 13.38 -4.94 -0.63
N LEU A 12 12.69 -5.61 0.30
CA LEU A 12 13.19 -5.81 1.65
C LEU A 12 14.46 -6.65 1.68
N GLU A 13 14.56 -7.70 0.87
CA GLU A 13 15.79 -8.50 0.76
C GLU A 13 16.95 -7.66 0.24
N GLN A 14 16.71 -6.84 -0.79
CA GLN A 14 17.72 -5.95 -1.35
C GLN A 14 18.12 -4.84 -0.39
N ALA A 15 17.20 -4.31 0.40
CA ALA A 15 17.48 -3.31 1.43
C ALA A 15 18.28 -3.93 2.59
N SER A 16 17.81 -5.04 3.13
CA SER A 16 18.40 -5.76 4.27
C SER A 16 19.82 -6.23 3.97
N SER A 17 20.07 -6.70 2.75
CA SER A 17 21.41 -7.14 2.34
C SER A 17 22.43 -5.99 2.24
N ARG A 18 21.98 -4.75 2.00
CA ARG A 18 22.83 -3.54 1.84
C ARG A 18 23.03 -2.74 3.11
N LEU A 19 22.24 -2.99 4.15
CA LEU A 19 22.41 -2.34 5.44
C LEU A 19 23.65 -2.87 6.16
N ASN A 20 24.34 -1.97 6.87
CA ASN A 20 25.42 -2.34 7.78
C ASN A 20 24.87 -3.14 8.98
N ASN A 21 25.76 -3.80 9.72
CA ASN A 21 25.39 -4.39 11.02
C ASN A 21 24.75 -3.33 11.90
N GLU A 22 23.68 -3.70 12.61
CA GLU A 22 22.86 -2.81 13.45
C GLU A 22 22.18 -1.67 12.68
N GLY A 23 22.14 -1.75 11.33
CA GLY A 23 21.45 -0.79 10.48
C GLY A 23 19.93 -0.86 10.65
N LEU A 24 19.30 0.31 10.68
CA LEU A 24 17.84 0.48 10.77
C LEU A 24 17.25 0.68 9.38
N PHE A 25 16.24 -0.12 9.04
CA PHE A 25 15.35 0.11 7.91
C PHE A 25 14.03 0.70 8.41
N VAL A 26 13.57 1.79 7.81
CA VAL A 26 12.24 2.37 8.06
C VAL A 26 11.56 2.63 6.73
N PHE A 27 10.28 2.29 6.64
CA PHE A 27 9.47 2.58 5.47
C PHE A 27 8.04 2.95 5.84
N SER A 28 7.33 3.51 4.87
CA SER A 28 5.88 3.67 4.90
C SER A 28 5.28 3.08 3.62
N SER A 29 4.08 2.54 3.73
CA SER A 29 3.27 2.01 2.63
C SER A 29 1.81 2.45 2.83
N PHE A 30 1.00 2.29 1.80
CA PHE A 30 -0.44 2.19 2.02
C PHE A 30 -0.82 0.75 2.40
N GLY A 31 -1.95 0.60 3.05
CA GLY A 31 -2.58 -0.69 3.37
C GLY A 31 -3.83 -0.99 2.52
N PRO A 32 -4.37 -2.22 2.62
CA PRO A 32 -5.46 -2.72 1.80
C PRO A 32 -6.76 -1.91 1.90
N ASP A 33 -6.99 -1.18 2.98
CA ASP A 33 -8.19 -0.36 3.19
C ASP A 33 -8.12 1.04 2.56
N THR A 34 -7.05 1.32 1.81
CA THR A 34 -6.86 2.59 1.11
C THR A 34 -7.86 2.76 -0.04
N MET A 35 -8.57 3.88 -0.03
CA MET A 35 -9.55 4.32 -1.04
C MET A 35 -10.67 3.30 -1.29
N ASN A 36 -11.12 2.60 -0.24
CA ASN A 36 -12.21 1.63 -0.32
C ASN A 36 -13.50 2.22 -0.93
N GLU A 37 -13.75 3.52 -0.79
CA GLU A 37 -14.87 4.23 -1.42
C GLU A 37 -14.78 4.17 -2.95
N VAL A 38 -13.59 4.41 -3.49
CA VAL A 38 -13.32 4.41 -4.94
C VAL A 38 -13.40 2.98 -5.49
N THR A 39 -12.82 2.02 -4.78
CA THR A 39 -12.85 0.60 -5.14
C THR A 39 -14.30 0.08 -5.20
N ARG A 40 -15.10 0.36 -4.16
CA ARG A 40 -16.53 -0.03 -4.12
C ARG A 40 -17.35 0.62 -5.23
N ALA A 41 -17.10 1.89 -5.53
CA ALA A 41 -17.81 2.60 -6.59
C ALA A 41 -17.53 2.01 -7.99
N TRP A 42 -16.29 1.61 -8.27
CA TRP A 42 -15.90 0.96 -9.53
C TRP A 42 -16.43 -0.46 -9.66
N ALA A 43 -16.46 -1.23 -8.58
CA ALA A 43 -16.98 -2.60 -8.57
C ALA A 43 -18.47 -2.70 -9.02
N LEU A 44 -19.21 -1.61 -8.95
CA LEU A 44 -20.60 -1.50 -9.44
C LEU A 44 -20.72 -1.12 -10.93
N VAL A 45 -19.58 -0.94 -11.62
CA VAL A 45 -19.51 -0.49 -13.03
C VAL A 45 -18.93 -1.57 -13.92
N ASP A 46 -17.77 -2.12 -13.58
CA ASP A 46 -17.10 -3.20 -14.30
C ASP A 46 -16.08 -3.95 -13.40
N ASP A 47 -15.50 -5.02 -13.94
CA ASP A 47 -14.61 -5.95 -13.21
C ASP A 47 -13.11 -5.62 -13.37
N TYR A 48 -12.76 -4.46 -13.95
CA TYR A 48 -11.34 -4.08 -14.12
C TYR A 48 -10.73 -3.59 -12.80
N GLN A 49 -9.41 -3.74 -12.66
CA GLN A 49 -8.68 -3.15 -11.53
C GLN A 49 -8.50 -1.64 -11.75
N HIS A 50 -9.22 -0.82 -10.98
CA HIS A 50 -9.14 0.65 -11.03
C HIS A 50 -8.25 1.26 -9.95
N VAL A 51 -8.14 0.58 -8.81
CA VAL A 51 -7.30 0.94 -7.66
C VAL A 51 -6.31 -0.21 -7.44
N HIS A 52 -5.06 0.11 -7.13
CA HIS A 52 -4.08 -0.92 -6.79
C HIS A 52 -4.39 -1.51 -5.42
N ARG A 53 -4.12 -2.81 -5.26
CA ARG A 53 -4.17 -3.46 -3.95
C ARG A 53 -2.83 -3.30 -3.26
N PHE A 54 -2.87 -3.08 -1.96
CA PHE A 54 -1.70 -2.97 -1.11
C PHE A 54 -1.60 -4.19 -0.19
N VAL A 55 -0.39 -4.45 0.30
CA VAL A 55 -0.09 -5.55 1.22
C VAL A 55 -0.55 -5.16 2.63
N ASP A 56 -1.14 -6.10 3.36
CA ASP A 56 -1.57 -5.86 4.74
C ASP A 56 -0.40 -5.88 5.73
N MET A 57 -0.63 -5.36 6.95
CA MET A 57 0.42 -5.21 7.95
C MET A 57 1.03 -6.54 8.42
N HIS A 58 0.27 -7.63 8.41
CA HIS A 58 0.76 -8.94 8.83
C HIS A 58 1.71 -9.51 7.76
N ASP A 59 1.31 -9.43 6.50
CA ASP A 59 2.14 -9.84 5.37
C ASP A 59 3.44 -9.01 5.29
N LEU A 60 3.36 -7.70 5.56
CA LEU A 60 4.52 -6.82 5.65
C LEU A 60 5.46 -7.24 6.79
N GLY A 61 4.92 -7.50 7.98
CA GLY A 61 5.69 -7.95 9.14
C GLY A 61 6.38 -9.30 8.90
N ASP A 62 5.67 -10.26 8.31
CA ASP A 62 6.22 -11.57 7.95
C ASP A 62 7.33 -11.44 6.89
N ALA A 63 7.15 -10.57 5.90
CA ALA A 63 8.17 -10.29 4.88
C ALA A 63 9.43 -9.65 5.47
N MET A 64 9.29 -8.77 6.48
CA MET A 64 10.43 -8.22 7.22
C MET A 64 11.26 -9.31 7.90
N LEU A 65 10.59 -10.24 8.61
CA LEU A 65 11.26 -11.37 9.25
C LEU A 65 11.99 -12.25 8.23
N ARG A 66 11.31 -12.61 7.12
CA ARG A 66 11.91 -13.41 6.05
C ARG A 66 13.12 -12.74 5.40
N SER A 67 13.16 -11.42 5.38
CA SER A 67 14.25 -10.63 4.80
C SER A 67 15.44 -10.44 5.74
N GLY A 68 15.37 -10.97 6.98
CA GLY A 68 16.44 -10.89 7.96
C GLY A 68 16.42 -9.61 8.82
N LEU A 69 15.33 -8.83 8.76
CA LEU A 69 15.11 -7.73 9.71
C LEU A 69 14.64 -8.32 11.04
N ALA A 70 15.36 -7.99 12.11
CA ALA A 70 15.01 -8.34 13.47
C ALA A 70 14.13 -7.27 14.11
N CYS A 71 13.35 -7.69 15.09
CA CYS A 71 12.43 -6.85 15.86
C CYS A 71 11.52 -5.97 14.97
N PRO A 72 10.81 -6.55 13.97
CA PRO A 72 9.92 -5.77 13.14
C PRO A 72 8.82 -5.15 14.01
N VAL A 73 8.68 -3.84 13.93
CA VAL A 73 7.52 -3.13 14.44
C VAL A 73 6.77 -2.59 13.24
N VAL A 74 5.51 -2.99 13.14
CA VAL A 74 4.59 -2.53 12.10
C VAL A 74 3.41 -1.88 12.79
N ASP A 75 3.07 -0.66 12.36
CA ASP A 75 1.96 0.12 12.90
C ASP A 75 1.08 0.64 11.77
N THR A 76 -0.21 0.80 12.05
CA THR A 76 -1.21 1.20 11.06
C THR A 76 -1.97 2.42 11.53
N GLU A 77 -2.12 3.39 10.63
CA GLU A 77 -2.81 4.65 10.86
C GLU A 77 -3.84 4.89 9.76
N TRP A 78 -5.07 5.26 10.13
CA TRP A 78 -6.11 5.65 9.18
C TRP A 78 -6.24 7.16 9.11
N MET A 79 -6.11 7.71 7.91
CA MET A 79 -6.32 9.12 7.64
C MET A 79 -7.50 9.32 6.69
N ASN A 80 -8.31 10.32 6.98
CA ASN A 80 -9.47 10.69 6.19
C ASN A 80 -9.23 12.07 5.60
N PHE A 81 -9.27 12.17 4.27
CA PHE A 81 -9.11 13.43 3.56
C PHE A 81 -10.41 13.84 2.89
N LEU A 82 -10.82 15.08 3.09
CA LEU A 82 -11.99 15.63 2.44
C LEU A 82 -11.62 16.16 1.05
N TYR A 83 -12.24 15.58 0.02
CA TYR A 83 -12.13 16.08 -1.35
C TYR A 83 -13.45 16.72 -1.81
N PRO A 84 -13.40 17.88 -2.49
CA PRO A 84 -14.61 18.53 -3.01
C PRO A 84 -15.26 17.72 -4.14
N ASP A 85 -14.44 17.03 -4.94
CA ASP A 85 -14.88 16.16 -6.02
C ASP A 85 -13.82 15.10 -6.38
N TYR A 86 -14.24 14.10 -7.14
CA TYR A 86 -13.36 13.04 -7.63
C TYR A 86 -12.27 13.57 -8.57
N GLN A 87 -12.53 14.65 -9.32
CA GLN A 87 -11.56 15.23 -10.24
C GLN A 87 -10.34 15.80 -9.51
N THR A 88 -10.56 16.39 -8.35
CA THR A 88 -9.53 16.92 -7.45
C THR A 88 -8.74 15.77 -6.84
N LEU A 89 -9.41 14.74 -6.30
CA LEU A 89 -8.75 13.50 -5.86
C LEU A 89 -7.86 12.91 -6.97
N ALA A 90 -8.42 12.71 -8.17
CA ALA A 90 -7.70 12.12 -9.29
C ALA A 90 -6.54 13.00 -9.78
N ARG A 91 -6.62 14.32 -9.63
CA ARG A 91 -5.52 15.24 -9.94
C ARG A 91 -4.38 15.06 -8.95
N ASP A 92 -4.69 15.00 -7.66
CA ASP A 92 -3.68 14.86 -6.60
C ASP A 92 -3.01 13.50 -6.65
N LEU A 93 -3.78 12.42 -6.86
CA LEU A 93 -3.24 11.08 -7.08
C LEU A 93 -2.28 11.05 -8.27
N ARG A 94 -2.64 11.67 -9.40
CA ARG A 94 -1.74 11.77 -10.56
C ARG A 94 -0.47 12.57 -10.26
N ALA A 95 -0.60 13.68 -9.54
CA ALA A 95 0.55 14.49 -9.13
C ALA A 95 1.49 13.71 -8.19
N GLY A 96 0.94 12.85 -7.32
CA GLY A 96 1.69 11.94 -6.45
C GLY A 96 2.24 10.68 -7.14
N GLY A 97 2.05 10.51 -8.44
CA GLY A 97 2.52 9.33 -9.19
C GLY A 97 1.64 8.08 -9.05
N PHE A 98 0.46 8.19 -8.43
CA PHE A 98 -0.49 7.09 -8.23
C PHE A 98 -1.35 6.82 -9.47
N SER A 99 -0.73 6.84 -10.65
CA SER A 99 -1.39 6.41 -11.88
C SER A 99 -1.63 4.90 -11.88
N ASN A 100 -2.76 4.46 -12.45
CA ASN A 100 -3.06 3.04 -12.54
C ASN A 100 -2.21 2.39 -13.65
N ILE A 101 -1.21 1.62 -13.21
CA ILE A 101 -0.34 0.82 -14.07
C ILE A 101 -0.60 -0.68 -13.97
N HIS A 102 -1.70 -1.09 -13.32
CA HIS A 102 -2.05 -2.50 -13.12
C HIS A 102 -2.16 -3.24 -14.47
N HIS A 103 -1.77 -4.51 -14.51
CA HIS A 103 -1.82 -5.32 -15.74
C HIS A 103 -3.26 -5.52 -16.21
N ASP A 104 -4.16 -5.83 -15.26
CA ASP A 104 -5.59 -6.07 -15.49
C ASP A 104 -6.43 -4.77 -15.50
N ARG A 105 -5.78 -3.61 -15.69
CA ARG A 105 -6.50 -2.36 -15.91
C ARG A 105 -7.20 -2.39 -17.27
N ARG A 106 -8.25 -1.58 -17.40
CA ARG A 106 -8.83 -1.30 -18.71
C ARG A 106 -7.79 -0.64 -19.63
N LYS A 107 -7.54 -1.23 -20.80
CA LYS A 107 -6.61 -0.68 -21.81
C LYS A 107 -7.27 0.34 -22.76
N SER A 108 -8.61 0.36 -22.82
CA SER A 108 -9.38 1.37 -23.54
C SER A 108 -9.68 2.57 -22.65
N LEU A 109 -10.05 3.70 -23.26
CA LEU A 109 -10.59 4.83 -22.51
C LEU A 109 -11.89 4.41 -21.80
N THR A 110 -12.10 4.96 -20.60
CA THR A 110 -13.39 4.89 -19.92
C THR A 110 -14.39 5.76 -20.68
N GLY A 111 -15.42 5.12 -21.25
CA GLY A 111 -16.47 5.85 -21.94
C GLY A 111 -17.26 6.77 -21.02
N LYS A 112 -17.80 7.87 -21.57
CA LYS A 112 -18.57 8.89 -20.81
C LYS A 112 -19.70 8.29 -19.97
N ALA A 113 -20.44 7.32 -20.52
CA ALA A 113 -21.55 6.67 -19.82
C ALA A 113 -21.08 5.85 -18.60
N LEU A 114 -19.98 5.11 -18.72
CA LEU A 114 -19.41 4.34 -17.62
C LEU A 114 -18.85 5.27 -16.54
N PHE A 115 -18.16 6.34 -16.95
CA PHE A 115 -17.67 7.34 -16.01
C PHE A 115 -18.81 8.04 -15.25
N ALA A 116 -19.92 8.36 -15.94
CA ALA A 116 -21.10 8.93 -15.29
C ALA A 116 -21.71 7.97 -14.26
N ARG A 117 -21.80 6.67 -14.58
CA ARG A 117 -22.24 5.62 -13.62
C ARG A 117 -21.31 5.52 -12.42
N PHE A 118 -20.00 5.52 -12.65
CA PHE A 118 -19.00 5.55 -11.57
C PHE A 118 -19.21 6.76 -10.66
N MET A 119 -19.36 7.97 -11.21
CA MET A 119 -19.56 9.18 -10.43
C MET A 119 -20.82 9.13 -9.57
N GLU A 120 -21.90 8.53 -10.08
CA GLU A 120 -23.14 8.32 -9.32
C GLU A 120 -22.93 7.35 -8.16
N ASN A 121 -22.27 6.21 -8.40
CA ASN A 121 -21.95 5.23 -7.37
C ASN A 121 -20.99 5.81 -6.32
N PHE A 122 -19.97 6.55 -6.76
CA PHE A 122 -18.97 7.18 -5.91
C PHE A 122 -19.61 8.14 -4.90
N ARG A 123 -20.57 8.97 -5.34
CA ARG A 123 -21.33 9.86 -4.44
C ARG A 123 -22.10 9.10 -3.35
N ARG A 124 -22.53 7.86 -3.61
CA ARG A 124 -23.22 7.01 -2.64
C ARG A 124 -22.26 6.28 -1.70
N CYS A 125 -21.02 6.06 -2.14
CA CYS A 125 -19.99 5.37 -1.36
C CYS A 125 -19.25 6.31 -0.39
N VAL A 126 -19.21 7.62 -0.68
CA VAL A 126 -18.62 8.63 0.22
C VAL A 126 -19.64 9.11 1.25
N SER A 127 -19.16 9.56 2.42
CA SER A 127 -20.00 10.01 3.53
C SER A 127 -20.88 11.24 3.19
N GLU A 128 -21.99 11.41 3.92
CA GLU A 128 -22.92 12.56 3.75
C GLU A 128 -22.24 13.94 3.93
N ASN A 129 -21.12 14.00 4.65
CA ASN A 129 -20.35 15.24 4.92
C ASN A 129 -19.40 15.66 3.78
N GLY A 130 -19.59 15.13 2.56
CA GLY A 130 -18.69 15.36 1.43
C GLY A 130 -17.69 14.21 1.24
N GLY A 131 -16.95 14.27 0.13
CA GLY A 131 -16.11 13.20 -0.43
C GLY A 131 -14.90 12.82 0.42
N THR A 132 -15.13 12.38 1.65
CA THR A 132 -14.12 11.80 2.53
C THR A 132 -13.59 10.54 1.90
N ILE A 133 -12.27 10.50 1.70
CA ILE A 133 -11.54 9.35 1.20
C ILE A 133 -10.62 8.85 2.28
N SER A 134 -10.75 7.57 2.59
CA SER A 134 -9.94 6.92 3.60
C SER A 134 -8.64 6.41 3.00
N PHE A 135 -7.55 6.61 3.72
CA PHE A 135 -6.23 6.09 3.41
C PHE A 135 -5.71 5.36 4.63
N GLU A 136 -5.24 4.14 4.43
CA GLU A 136 -4.58 3.35 5.46
C GLU A 136 -3.08 3.48 5.23
N TYR A 137 -2.35 4.02 6.20
CA TYR A 137 -0.91 4.13 6.19
C TYR A 137 -0.34 3.03 7.08
N ILE A 138 0.62 2.28 6.55
CA ILE A 138 1.38 1.29 7.31
C ILE A 138 2.81 1.78 7.42
N TYR A 139 3.34 1.81 8.63
CA TYR A 139 4.72 2.13 8.93
C TYR A 139 5.43 0.87 9.41
N GLY A 140 6.62 0.62 8.89
CA GLY A 140 7.43 -0.52 9.29
C GLY A 140 8.85 -0.08 9.64
N LEU A 141 9.38 -0.64 10.74
CA LEU A 141 10.77 -0.47 11.15
C LEU A 141 11.37 -1.79 11.59
N GLY A 142 12.64 -2.01 11.28
CA GLY A 142 13.38 -3.21 11.68
C GLY A 142 14.89 -3.00 11.57
N PHE A 143 15.64 -3.78 12.36
CA PHE A 143 17.10 -3.66 12.42
C PHE A 143 17.78 -4.89 11.82
N ILE A 144 18.98 -4.72 11.26
CA ILE A 144 19.86 -5.86 10.96
C ILE A 144 20.59 -6.26 12.23
N GLN A 145 20.42 -7.52 12.67
CA GLN A 145 21.25 -8.05 13.75
C GLN A 145 22.71 -8.13 13.32
N ASP A 146 23.61 -7.94 14.29
CA ASP A 146 25.03 -8.11 14.05
C ASP A 146 25.32 -9.51 13.52
N ARG A 147 25.77 -9.59 12.26
CA ARG A 147 26.09 -10.85 11.58
C ARG A 147 27.22 -11.64 12.27
N SER A 148 27.99 -11.00 13.15
CA SER A 148 29.06 -11.63 13.95
C SER A 148 28.59 -12.22 15.29
N SER A 149 27.33 -12.00 15.67
CA SER A 149 26.77 -12.41 16.97
C SER A 149 26.16 -13.82 17.00
N VAL A 150 26.13 -14.56 15.88
CA VAL A 150 25.68 -15.96 15.85
C VAL A 150 26.73 -16.87 16.51
N LYS A 151 26.64 -17.02 17.83
CA LYS A 151 27.34 -18.09 18.56
C LYS A 151 26.61 -19.40 18.29
N VAL A 152 27.23 -20.29 17.51
CA VAL A 152 26.81 -21.70 17.40
C VAL A 152 27.01 -22.35 18.77
N GLN A 153 25.91 -22.73 19.42
CA GLN A 153 25.96 -23.47 20.67
C GLN A 153 26.31 -24.93 20.35
N PRO A 154 27.41 -25.50 20.88
CA PRO A 154 27.79 -26.87 20.57
C PRO A 154 26.72 -27.85 21.11
N PRO A 155 26.49 -28.99 20.42
CA PRO A 155 25.51 -29.97 20.85
C PRO A 155 25.88 -30.48 22.25
N GLN A 156 24.89 -30.50 23.15
CA GLN A 156 25.05 -31.09 24.47
C GLN A 156 25.16 -32.61 24.29
N LEU A 157 26.31 -33.16 24.69
CA LEU A 157 26.60 -34.60 24.77
C LEU A 157 25.76 -35.28 25.85
#